data_AF-E8RR01-F1
#
_entry.id   AF-E8RR01-F1
#
_cell.length_a   1.000
_cell.length_b   1.000
_cell.length_c   1.000
_cell.angle_alpha   90.00
_cell.angle_beta   90.00
_cell.angle_gamma   90.00
#
_symmetry.space_group_name_H-M   'P 1'
#
loop_
_entity.id
_entity.type
_entity.pdbx_description
1 polymer ?
#
loop_
_entity_poly.entity_id
_entity_poly.type
_entity_poly.pdbx_seq_one_letter_code
_entity_poly.pdbx_strand_id
1 'polypeptide(L)'
;MQLNRSSFSRCLVAALIAVSPAVFAAEPALTVSEEKAAELLVLSTHDLLETSYKCQGVIGPETYDKAKEMTVVLFSAMGADEKLSNNFIASQDATFTSECKDKESCWRTYMNMPTQSEDEGEIACLKKNNETLALIKSLLKIITGTT
;
A
#
# COMPACT_ATOMS: atom_id res chain seq x y z
N MET A 1 -29.48 10.27 -17.51
CA MET A 1 -28.47 9.23 -17.83
C MET A 1 -28.08 8.55 -16.52
N GLN A 2 -28.62 7.36 -16.27
CA GLN A 2 -28.26 6.56 -15.09
C GLN A 2 -26.97 5.79 -15.42
N LEU A 3 -25.88 6.13 -14.73
CA LEU A 3 -24.62 5.41 -14.85
C LEU A 3 -24.72 4.10 -14.06
N ASN A 4 -24.64 3.00 -14.79
CA ASN A 4 -24.72 1.64 -14.31
C ASN A 4 -23.45 1.28 -13.50
N ARG A 5 -23.45 1.60 -12.20
CA ARG A 5 -22.33 1.38 -11.26
C ARG A 5 -21.98 -0.10 -10.99
N SER A 6 -22.80 -1.05 -11.42
CA SER A 6 -22.69 -2.45 -10.98
C SER A 6 -21.64 -3.31 -11.74
N SER A 7 -21.24 -2.90 -12.94
CA SER A 7 -20.43 -3.75 -13.82
C SER A 7 -18.93 -3.45 -13.78
N PHE A 8 -18.53 -2.22 -13.43
CA PHE A 8 -17.11 -1.85 -13.32
C PHE A 8 -16.45 -2.39 -12.04
N SER A 9 -17.24 -2.64 -10.99
CA SER A 9 -16.72 -2.99 -9.64
C SER A 9 -16.18 -4.42 -9.52
N ARG A 10 -16.61 -5.35 -10.39
CA ARG A 10 -16.28 -6.79 -10.25
C ARG A 10 -14.96 -7.22 -10.88
N CYS A 11 -14.43 -6.47 -11.85
CA CYS A 11 -13.16 -6.84 -12.50
C CYS A 11 -11.92 -6.38 -11.72
N LEU A 12 -11.99 -5.26 -11.00
CA LEU A 12 -10.83 -4.72 -10.29
C LEU A 12 -10.41 -5.58 -9.08
N VAL A 13 -11.38 -6.12 -8.35
CA VAL A 13 -11.15 -6.98 -7.18
C VAL A 13 -10.48 -8.30 -7.58
N ALA A 14 -10.82 -8.85 -8.75
CA ALA A 14 -10.26 -10.10 -9.23
C ALA A 14 -8.78 -9.99 -9.63
N ALA A 15 -8.32 -8.83 -10.09
CA ALA A 15 -6.93 -8.62 -10.50
C ALA A 15 -5.96 -8.50 -9.30
N LEU A 16 -6.41 -7.94 -8.17
CA LEU A 16 -5.61 -7.79 -6.95
C LEU A 16 -5.48 -9.09 -6.12
N ILE A 17 -6.34 -10.08 -6.35
CA ILE A 17 -6.36 -11.34 -5.57
C ILE A 17 -5.29 -12.35 -6.06
N ALA A 18 -4.76 -12.18 -7.28
CA ALA A 18 -3.94 -13.22 -7.93
C ALA A 18 -2.44 -13.19 -7.60
N VAL A 19 -1.96 -12.22 -6.81
CA VAL A 19 -0.52 -12.06 -6.52
C VAL A 19 -0.29 -12.17 -5.02
N SER A 20 -0.09 -13.40 -4.51
CA SER A 20 0.89 -13.76 -3.47
C SER A 20 0.51 -15.05 -2.73
N PRO A 21 1.39 -16.07 -2.66
CA PRO A 21 1.22 -17.16 -1.71
C PRO A 21 1.73 -16.74 -0.32
N ALA A 22 0.78 -16.61 0.61
CA ALA A 22 0.84 -16.98 2.03
C ALA A 22 2.11 -16.63 2.86
N VAL A 23 2.08 -15.47 3.51
CA VAL A 23 2.28 -15.35 4.97
C VAL A 23 1.11 -14.50 5.47
N PHE A 24 0.02 -15.17 5.87
CA PHE A 24 -1.25 -14.52 6.16
C PHE A 24 -1.17 -13.67 7.43
N ALA A 25 -1.00 -12.36 7.26
CA ALA A 25 -1.70 -11.43 8.14
C ALA A 25 -3.20 -11.66 7.90
N ALA A 26 -3.92 -12.09 8.94
CA ALA A 26 -5.37 -12.13 8.87
C ALA A 26 -5.88 -10.71 8.56
N GLU A 27 -6.81 -10.58 7.62
CA GLU A 27 -7.45 -9.29 7.35
C GLU A 27 -8.04 -8.74 8.66
N PRO A 28 -7.70 -7.50 9.05
CA PRO A 28 -8.23 -6.94 10.28
C PRO A 28 -9.75 -6.78 10.14
N ALA A 29 -10.49 -7.27 11.14
CA ALA A 29 -11.91 -6.97 11.27
C ALA A 29 -12.07 -5.51 11.69
N LEU A 30 -12.51 -4.67 10.75
CA LEU A 30 -12.65 -3.22 10.96
C LEU A 30 -14.13 -2.85 10.98
N THR A 31 -14.54 -2.16 12.04
CA THR A 31 -15.85 -1.54 12.16
C THR A 31 -15.67 -0.03 12.13
N VAL A 32 -15.61 0.54 10.93
CA VAL A 32 -15.49 1.99 10.70
C VAL A 32 -16.54 2.44 9.67
N SER A 33 -16.89 3.73 9.67
CA SER A 33 -17.76 4.29 8.62
C SER A 33 -17.06 4.28 7.26
N GLU A 34 -17.83 4.36 6.17
CA GLU A 34 -17.29 4.48 4.81
C GLU A 34 -16.37 5.70 4.66
N GLU A 35 -16.77 6.85 5.19
CA GLU A 35 -15.96 8.08 5.20
C GLU A 35 -14.63 7.87 5.93
N LYS A 36 -14.67 7.24 7.11
CA LYS A 36 -13.44 6.95 7.86
C LYS A 36 -12.57 5.92 7.16
N ALA A 37 -13.19 4.95 6.48
CA ALA A 37 -12.46 3.96 5.70
C ALA A 37 -11.71 4.61 4.52
N ALA A 38 -12.32 5.59 3.85
CA ALA A 38 -11.67 6.33 2.76
C ALA A 38 -10.47 7.15 3.25
N GLU A 39 -10.57 7.83 4.40
CA GLU A 39 -9.43 8.52 5.02
C GLU A 39 -8.29 7.55 5.34
N LEU A 40 -8.63 6.43 6.01
CA LEU A 40 -7.65 5.41 6.38
C LEU A 40 -7.02 4.75 5.15
N LEU A 41 -7.74 4.66 4.03
CA LEU A 41 -7.22 4.07 2.80
C LEU A 41 -6.09 4.94 2.23
N VAL A 42 -6.25 6.26 2.23
CA VAL A 42 -5.21 7.20 1.80
C VAL A 42 -3.97 7.08 2.71
N LEU A 43 -4.18 7.05 4.03
CA LEU A 43 -3.09 6.90 4.99
C LEU A 43 -2.36 5.55 4.84
N SER A 44 -3.10 4.45 4.70
CA SER A 44 -2.51 3.13 4.52
C SER A 44 -1.76 3.02 3.19
N THR A 45 -2.23 3.71 2.15
CA THR A 45 -1.53 3.78 0.85
C THR A 45 -0.22 4.55 0.98
N HIS A 46 -0.20 5.65 1.74
CA HIS A 46 1.03 6.36 2.09
C HIS A 46 1.99 5.44 2.85
N ASP A 47 1.52 4.75 3.89
CA ASP A 47 2.35 3.82 4.68
C ASP A 47 2.91 2.67 3.83
N LEU A 48 2.15 2.18 2.84
CA LEU A 48 2.61 1.16 1.91
C LEU A 48 3.77 1.67 1.04
N LEU A 49 3.60 2.87 0.46
CA LEU A 49 4.64 3.51 -0.34
C LEU A 49 5.88 3.80 0.51
N GLU A 50 5.70 4.34 1.71
CA GLU A 50 6.79 4.68 2.63
C GLU A 50 7.57 3.43 3.05
N THR A 51 6.87 2.40 3.54
CA THR A 51 7.50 1.14 3.95
C THR A 51 8.24 0.51 2.78
N SER A 52 7.59 0.42 1.61
CA SER A 52 8.21 -0.16 0.41
C SER A 52 9.43 0.62 -0.07
N TYR A 53 9.44 1.95 0.07
CA TYR A 53 10.59 2.78 -0.28
C TYR A 53 11.74 2.64 0.74
N LYS A 54 11.43 2.80 2.03
CA LYS A 54 12.46 2.82 3.08
C LYS A 54 13.06 1.44 3.34
N CYS A 55 12.36 0.37 2.96
CA CYS A 55 12.83 -1.01 3.04
C CYS A 55 13.55 -1.53 1.78
N GLN A 56 13.77 -0.71 0.75
CA GLN A 56 14.34 -1.18 -0.54
C GLN A 56 15.66 -1.97 -0.41
N GLY A 57 16.49 -1.64 0.59
CA GLY A 57 17.75 -2.36 0.85
C GLY A 57 17.58 -3.84 1.20
N VAL A 58 16.41 -4.27 1.67
CA VAL A 58 16.15 -5.65 2.12
C VAL A 58 14.99 -6.34 1.42
N ILE A 59 14.00 -5.61 0.88
CA ILE A 59 12.85 -6.20 0.14
C ILE A 59 12.82 -5.85 -1.35
N GLY A 60 13.90 -5.24 -1.85
CA GLY A 60 14.08 -4.90 -3.26
C GLY A 60 13.30 -3.67 -3.76
N PRO A 61 13.79 -3.01 -4.82
CA PRO A 61 13.11 -1.86 -5.44
C PRO A 61 11.77 -2.21 -6.09
N GLU A 62 11.59 -3.45 -6.55
CA GLU A 62 10.38 -3.94 -7.20
C GLU A 62 9.15 -3.89 -6.29
N THR A 63 9.34 -3.99 -4.97
CA THR A 63 8.24 -3.86 -4.01
C THR A 63 7.68 -2.45 -4.01
N TYR A 64 8.53 -1.43 -4.15
CA TYR A 64 8.10 -0.04 -4.28
C TYR A 64 7.45 0.25 -5.63
N ASP A 65 7.96 -0.33 -6.73
CA ASP A 65 7.32 -0.20 -8.04
C ASP A 65 5.90 -0.76 -8.04
N LYS A 66 5.68 -1.93 -7.43
CA LYS A 66 4.33 -2.48 -7.22
C LYS A 66 3.45 -1.61 -6.35
N ALA A 67 3.98 -1.02 -5.27
CA ALA A 67 3.22 -0.10 -4.43
C ALA A 67 2.75 1.15 -5.20
N LYS A 68 3.57 1.68 -6.12
CA LYS A 68 3.18 2.78 -7.02
C LYS A 68 2.07 2.37 -7.98
N GLU A 69 2.20 1.22 -8.64
CA GLU A 69 1.17 0.68 -9.53
C GLU A 69 -0.17 0.50 -8.78
N MET A 70 -0.12 -0.09 -7.59
CA MET A 70 -1.29 -0.25 -6.72
C MET A 70 -1.91 1.10 -6.36
N THR A 71 -1.11 2.12 -6.05
CA THR A 71 -1.60 3.47 -5.73
C THR A 71 -2.40 4.06 -6.89
N VAL A 72 -1.92 3.93 -8.13
CA VAL A 72 -2.64 4.39 -9.32
C VAL A 72 -3.98 3.68 -9.47
N VAL A 73 -4.00 2.35 -9.32
CA VAL A 73 -5.22 1.54 -9.40
C VAL A 73 -6.22 1.91 -8.29
N LEU A 74 -5.74 2.05 -7.05
CA LEU A 74 -6.55 2.42 -5.89
C LEU A 74 -7.22 3.78 -6.08
N PHE A 75 -6.43 4.79 -6.47
CA PHE A 75 -6.95 6.15 -6.63
C PHE A 75 -7.89 6.25 -7.84
N SER A 76 -7.59 5.51 -8.92
CA SER A 76 -8.51 5.40 -10.05
C SER A 76 -9.86 4.80 -9.64
N ALA A 77 -9.86 3.78 -8.78
CA ALA A 77 -11.10 3.20 -8.25
C ALA A 77 -11.94 4.18 -7.41
N MET A 78 -11.28 5.18 -6.79
CA MET A 78 -11.94 6.27 -6.06
C MET A 78 -12.36 7.44 -6.97
N GLY A 79 -12.10 7.36 -8.28
CA GLY A 79 -12.46 8.39 -9.25
C GLY A 79 -11.40 9.47 -9.50
N ALA A 80 -10.18 9.28 -9.00
CA ALA A 80 -9.04 10.13 -9.37
C ALA A 80 -8.56 9.80 -10.79
N ASP A 81 -8.06 10.82 -11.50
CA ASP A 81 -7.34 10.59 -12.74
C ASP A 81 -5.88 10.16 -12.49
N GLU A 82 -5.26 9.60 -13.52
CA GLU A 82 -3.88 9.12 -13.46
C GLU A 82 -2.88 10.24 -13.12
N LYS A 83 -3.15 11.47 -13.56
CA LYS A 83 -2.28 12.63 -13.29
C LYS A 83 -2.25 12.95 -11.79
N LEU A 84 -3.39 12.90 -11.11
CA LEU A 84 -3.48 13.13 -9.67
C LEU A 84 -2.73 12.04 -8.91
N SER A 85 -2.90 10.77 -9.28
CA SER A 85 -2.16 9.65 -8.70
C SER A 85 -0.65 9.79 -8.87
N ASN A 86 -0.20 10.15 -10.08
CA ASN A 86 1.22 10.35 -10.38
C ASN A 86 1.80 11.56 -9.62
N ASN A 87 1.04 12.64 -9.47
CA ASN A 87 1.47 13.79 -8.67
C ASN A 87 1.61 13.42 -7.19
N PHE A 88 0.69 12.62 -6.66
CA PHE A 88 0.79 12.11 -5.29
C PHE A 88 2.06 11.27 -5.13
N ILE A 89 2.29 10.29 -6.02
CA ILE A 89 3.50 9.44 -6.01
C ILE A 89 4.76 10.29 -6.09
N ALA A 90 4.85 11.24 -7.03
CA ALA A 90 6.00 12.12 -7.19
C ALA A 90 6.27 12.97 -5.94
N SER A 91 5.21 13.43 -5.26
CA SER A 91 5.35 14.13 -3.98
C SER A 91 5.88 13.20 -2.88
N GLN A 92 5.45 11.94 -2.83
CA GLN A 92 5.97 10.97 -1.87
C GLN A 92 7.44 10.63 -2.16
N ASP A 93 7.80 10.42 -3.42
CA ASP A 93 9.18 10.18 -3.85
C ASP A 93 10.13 11.28 -3.36
N ALA A 94 9.74 12.55 -3.54
CA ALA A 94 10.53 13.68 -3.09
C ALA A 94 10.74 13.67 -1.57
N THR A 95 9.67 13.42 -0.80
CA THR A 95 9.72 13.32 0.66
C THR A 95 10.62 12.17 1.09
N PHE A 96 10.37 10.95 0.60
CA PHE A 96 11.12 9.77 1.03
C PHE A 96 12.59 9.86 0.63
N THR A 97 12.91 10.37 -0.56
CA THR A 97 14.30 10.61 -0.97
C THR A 97 15.02 11.55 0.00
N SER A 98 14.34 12.59 0.49
CA SER A 98 14.92 13.53 1.44
C SER A 98 15.19 12.90 2.82
N GLU A 99 14.30 12.01 3.27
CA GLU A 99 14.38 11.33 4.56
C GLU A 99 15.31 10.11 4.55
N CYS A 100 15.53 9.53 3.36
CA CYS A 100 16.12 8.21 3.17
C CYS A 100 17.12 8.26 2.01
N LYS A 101 18.28 8.89 2.28
CA LYS A 101 19.35 9.09 1.28
C LYS A 101 20.12 7.81 0.97
N ASP A 102 20.31 6.96 1.96
CA ASP A 102 20.95 5.65 1.81
C ASP A 102 19.88 4.56 1.86
N LYS A 103 19.48 4.06 0.69
CA LYS A 103 18.42 3.06 0.56
C LYS A 103 18.82 1.67 1.08
N GLU A 104 20.12 1.38 1.18
CA GLU A 104 20.59 0.07 1.64
C GLU A 104 20.35 -0.12 3.14
N SER A 105 20.49 0.96 3.92
CA SER A 105 20.43 0.89 5.39
C SER A 105 19.26 1.64 6.03
N CYS A 106 18.52 2.45 5.27
CA CYS A 106 17.43 3.30 5.78
C CYS A 106 16.34 2.55 6.55
N TRP A 107 16.09 1.30 6.19
CA TRP A 107 15.14 0.41 6.89
C TRP A 107 15.48 0.27 8.38
N ARG A 108 16.76 0.35 8.76
CA ARG A 108 17.21 0.22 10.15
C ARG A 108 16.65 1.32 11.03
N THR A 109 16.71 2.56 10.57
CA THR A 109 16.12 3.69 11.30
C THR A 109 14.61 3.64 11.22
N TYR A 110 14.06 3.36 10.04
CA TYR A 110 12.62 3.33 9.82
C TYR A 110 11.89 2.29 10.68
N MET A 111 12.43 1.08 10.77
CA MET A 111 11.87 -0.02 11.54
C MET A 111 12.31 0.00 13.01
N ASN A 112 13.15 0.98 13.41
CA ASN A 112 13.77 1.05 14.73
C ASN A 112 14.57 -0.24 15.07
N MET A 113 15.35 -0.71 14.09
CA MET A 113 16.15 -1.94 14.11
C MET A 113 17.63 -1.65 13.77
N PRO A 114 18.36 -0.91 14.62
CA PRO A 114 19.71 -0.43 14.30
C PRO A 114 20.77 -1.54 14.24
N THR A 115 20.55 -2.69 14.89
CA THR A 115 21.57 -3.73 15.08
C THR A 115 21.21 -5.08 14.48
N GLN A 116 20.01 -5.22 13.92
CA GLN A 116 19.49 -6.49 13.42
C GLN A 116 20.16 -6.90 12.10
N SER A 117 20.16 -8.18 11.78
CA SER A 117 20.63 -8.69 10.49
C SER A 117 19.73 -8.21 9.34
N GLU A 118 20.23 -8.31 8.10
CA GLU A 118 19.43 -8.01 6.90
C GLU A 118 18.24 -8.97 6.78
N ASP A 119 18.41 -10.26 7.07
CA ASP A 119 17.31 -11.25 7.09
C ASP A 119 16.20 -10.85 8.08
N GLU A 120 16.57 -10.42 9.30
CA GLU A 120 15.60 -9.92 10.28
C GLU A 120 14.91 -8.64 9.80
N GLY A 121 15.65 -7.77 9.11
CA GLY A 121 15.12 -6.55 8.48
C GLY A 121 14.12 -6.87 7.37
N GLU A 122 14.45 -7.80 6.48
CA GLU A 122 13.59 -8.29 5.40
C GLU A 122 12.27 -8.81 5.97
N ILE A 123 12.33 -9.70 6.98
CA ILE A 123 11.14 -10.26 7.63
C ILE A 123 10.26 -9.16 8.22
N ALA A 124 10.85 -8.18 8.92
CA ALA A 124 10.09 -7.10 9.53
C ALA A 124 9.45 -6.17 8.49
N CYS A 125 10.19 -5.83 7.44
CA CYS A 125 9.74 -5.00 6.34
C CYS A 125 8.62 -5.67 5.53
N LEU A 126 8.77 -6.95 5.20
CA LEU A 126 7.73 -7.74 4.53
C LEU A 126 6.48 -7.87 5.40
N LYS A 127 6.65 -8.13 6.70
CA LYS A 127 5.53 -8.19 7.64
C LYS A 127 4.74 -6.88 7.64
N LYS A 128 5.42 -5.74 7.79
CA LYS A 128 4.76 -4.42 7.79
C LYS A 128 4.04 -4.14 6.47
N ASN A 129 4.68 -4.40 5.33
CA ASN A 129 4.03 -4.26 4.02
C ASN A 129 2.77 -5.14 3.90
N ASN A 130 2.85 -6.41 4.31
CA ASN A 130 1.73 -7.34 4.23
C ASN A 130 0.57 -6.94 5.15
N GLU A 131 0.87 -6.46 6.37
CA GLU A 131 -0.14 -5.93 7.29
C GLU A 131 -0.84 -4.69 6.70
N THR A 132 -0.09 -3.77 6.09
CA THR A 132 -0.65 -2.60 5.42
C THR A 132 -1.49 -2.99 4.19
N LEU A 133 -1.05 -3.96 3.39
CA LEU A 133 -1.83 -4.49 2.26
C LEU A 133 -3.15 -5.12 2.72
N ALA A 134 -3.12 -5.90 3.80
CA ALA A 134 -4.31 -6.50 4.38
C ALA A 134 -5.29 -5.41 4.88
N LEU A 135 -4.77 -4.35 5.50
CA LEU A 135 -5.57 -3.19 5.92
C LEU A 135 -6.22 -2.48 4.72
N ILE A 136 -5.44 -2.15 3.67
CA ILE A 136 -5.95 -1.56 2.43
C ILE A 136 -7.10 -2.39 1.86
N LYS A 137 -6.93 -3.72 1.81
CA LYS A 137 -7.95 -4.64 1.32
C LYS A 137 -9.23 -4.61 2.17
N SER A 138 -9.11 -4.63 3.49
CA SER A 138 -10.27 -4.50 4.39
C SER A 138 -11.00 -3.15 4.21
N LEU A 139 -10.25 -2.06 4.06
CA LEU A 139 -10.82 -0.72 3.86
C LEU A 139 -11.55 -0.60 2.53
N LEU A 140 -10.99 -1.15 1.46
CA LEU A 140 -11.66 -1.22 0.16
C LEU A 140 -12.98 -1.97 0.26
N LYS A 141 -13.02 -3.13 0.92
CA LYS A 141 -14.26 -3.90 1.12
C LYS A 141 -15.37 -3.08 1.79
N ILE A 142 -14.99 -2.27 2.79
CA ILE A 142 -15.93 -1.35 3.47
C ILE A 142 -16.44 -0.30 2.50
N ILE A 143 -15.54 0.36 1.76
CA ILE A 143 -15.90 1.43 0.81
C ILE A 143 -16.76 0.90 -0.35
N THR A 144 -16.46 -0.28 -0.86
CA THR A 144 -17.15 -0.87 -2.00
C THR A 144 -18.35 -1.73 -1.60
N GLY A 145 -18.63 -1.88 -0.30
CA GLY A 145 -19.71 -2.72 0.23
C GLY A 145 -19.57 -4.21 -0.13
N THR A 146 -18.33 -4.67 -0.35
CA THR A 146 -18.04 -6.05 -0.78
C THR A 146 -17.54 -6.85 0.41
N THR A 147 -18.47 -7.44 1.17
CA THR A 147 -18.19 -8.39 2.26
C THR A 147 -17.73 -9.74 1.72
#